data_AF-A0A3N5GEF0-F1
#
_entry.id   AF-A0A3N5GEF0-F1
#
_cell.length_a   1.000
_cell.length_b   1.000
_cell.length_c   1.000
_cell.angle_alpha   90.00
_cell.angle_beta   90.00
_cell.angle_gamma   90.00
#
_symmetry.space_group_name_H-M   'P 1'
#
loop_
_entity.id
_entity.type
_entity.pdbx_description
1 polymer ?
#
loop_
_entity_poly.entity_id
_entity_poly.type
_entity_poly.pdbx_seq_one_letter_code
_entity_poly.pdbx_strand_id
1 'polypeptide(L)' 'CVNGGGQPYTRNREEVIEQRVRGLYQIDRNQPIRKSHENPSIQQLYQEFLGEPGSHLSHELLHVHVTEEAHLA' A
#
# COMPACT_ATOMS: atom_id res chain seq x y z
N CYS A 1 3.92 -5.31 8.59
CA CYS A 1 2.47 -5.12 8.34
C CYS A 1 1.65 -5.65 9.52
N VAL A 2 0.73 -6.61 9.34
CA VAL A 2 -0.21 -7.09 10.38
C VAL A 2 0.44 -7.74 11.62
N ASN A 3 1.66 -8.27 11.45
CA ASN A 3 2.47 -8.90 12.50
C ASN A 3 3.92 -8.40 12.49
N GLY A 4 4.14 -7.14 12.10
CA GLY A 4 5.49 -6.54 12.12
C GLY A 4 6.04 -6.41 13.55
N GLY A 5 7.37 -6.25 13.68
CA GLY A 5 8.05 -6.22 14.98
C GLY A 5 7.62 -5.09 15.94
N GLY A 6 7.01 -4.01 15.42
CA GLY A 6 6.44 -2.92 16.22
C GLY A 6 4.98 -3.12 16.66
N GLN A 7 4.34 -4.24 16.32
CA GLN A 7 2.96 -4.50 16.72
C GLN A 7 2.88 -4.90 18.20
N PRO A 8 1.79 -4.56 18.92
CA PRO A 8 1.62 -4.94 20.33
C PRO A 8 1.73 -6.45 20.54
N TYR A 9 2.48 -6.84 21.57
CA TYR A 9 2.61 -8.23 22.00
C TYR A 9 1.33 -8.72 22.69
N THR A 10 0.98 -9.98 22.44
CA THR A 10 -0.15 -10.67 23.06
C THR A 10 0.18 -12.15 23.22
N ARG A 11 -0.34 -12.77 24.28
CA ARG A 11 -0.19 -14.22 24.51
C ARG A 11 -0.94 -15.06 23.46
N ASN A 12 -2.08 -14.57 22.97
CA ASN A 12 -2.88 -15.24 21.94
C ASN A 12 -2.52 -14.70 20.55
N ARG A 13 -1.24 -14.80 20.17
CA ARG A 13 -0.70 -14.11 19.00
C ARG A 13 -1.39 -14.49 17.69
N GLU A 14 -1.64 -15.78 17.48
CA GLU A 14 -2.24 -16.29 16.23
C GLU A 14 -3.67 -15.75 16.03
N GLU A 15 -4.51 -15.87 17.06
CA GLU A 15 -5.89 -15.37 17.04
C GLU A 15 -5.95 -13.85 16.77
N VAL A 16 -5.07 -13.08 17.43
CA VAL A 16 -5.04 -11.62 17.24
C VAL A 16 -4.59 -11.24 15.82
N ILE A 17 -3.63 -11.97 15.23
CA ILE A 17 -3.23 -11.73 13.84
C ILE A 17 -4.39 -12.03 12.90
N GLU A 18 -5.10 -13.13 13.11
CA GLU A 18 -6.26 -13.50 12.30
C GLU A 18 -7.35 -12.43 12.38
N GLN A 19 -7.66 -11.93 13.58
CA GLN A 19 -8.64 -10.85 13.76
C GLN A 19 -8.21 -9.56 13.05
N ARG A 20 -6.94 -9.18 13.10
CA ARG A 20 -6.41 -8.02 12.36
C ARG A 20 -6.60 -8.17 10.86
N VAL A 21 -6.27 -9.34 10.32
CA VAL A 21 -6.42 -9.65 8.89
C VAL A 21 -7.89 -9.59 8.48
N ARG A 22 -8.79 -10.25 9.23
CA ARG A 22 -10.23 -10.23 8.98
C ARG A 22 -10.79 -8.80 9.01
N GLY A 23 -10.40 -8.00 9.99
CA GLY A 23 -10.80 -6.60 10.11
C GLY A 23 -10.38 -5.77 8.90
N LEU A 24 -9.13 -5.91 8.44
CA LEU A 24 -8.64 -5.19 7.26
C LEU A 24 -9.42 -5.55 5.99
N TYR A 25 -9.65 -6.84 5.73
CA TYR A 25 -10.43 -7.26 4.56
C TYR A 25 -11.89 -6.84 4.64
N GLN A 26 -12.48 -6.83 5.83
CA GLN A 26 -13.84 -6.33 6.02
C GLN A 26 -13.94 -4.83 5.75
N ILE A 27 -12.94 -4.04 6.13
CA ILE A 27 -12.90 -2.61 5.83
C ILE A 27 -12.78 -2.40 4.31
N ASP A 28 -11.82 -3.07 3.64
CA ASP A 28 -11.58 -2.92 2.19
C ASP A 28 -12.82 -3.32 1.36
N ARG A 29 -13.40 -4.49 1.64
CA ARG A 29 -14.54 -5.00 0.86
C ARG A 29 -15.78 -4.11 0.96
N ASN A 30 -15.90 -3.35 2.04
CA ASN A 30 -17.06 -2.50 2.32
C ASN A 30 -16.86 -1.07 1.81
N GLN A 31 -15.70 -0.74 1.23
CA GLN A 31 -15.49 0.59 0.64
C GLN A 31 -16.29 0.73 -0.67
N PRO A 32 -16.98 1.86 -0.89
CA PRO A 32 -17.63 2.15 -2.16
C PRO A 32 -16.66 2.21 -3.36
N ILE A 33 -15.43 2.65 -3.11
CA ILE A 33 -14.36 2.73 -4.10
C ILE A 33 -13.20 1.88 -3.61
N ARG A 34 -12.89 0.81 -4.35
CA ARG A 34 -11.88 -0.19 -3.94
C ARG A 34 -10.68 -0.26 -4.88
N LYS A 35 -10.81 0.19 -6.12
CA LYS A 35 -9.71 0.17 -7.09
C LYS A 35 -9.08 1.55 -7.18
N SER A 36 -7.75 1.61 -7.13
CA SER A 36 -7.00 2.88 -7.15
C SER A 36 -7.28 3.72 -8.38
N HIS A 37 -7.48 3.11 -9.56
CA HIS A 37 -7.80 3.83 -10.80
C HIS A 37 -9.26 4.33 -10.86
N GLU A 38 -10.11 3.93 -9.93
CA GLU A 38 -11.48 4.45 -9.75
C GLU A 38 -11.53 5.56 -8.69
N ASN A 39 -10.41 5.86 -8.00
CA ASN A 39 -10.35 6.88 -6.95
C ASN A 39 -10.25 8.29 -7.55
N PRO A 40 -11.21 9.21 -7.30
CA PRO A 40 -11.21 10.55 -7.86
C PRO A 40 -9.96 11.37 -7.51
N SER A 41 -9.41 11.20 -6.31
CA SER A 41 -8.20 11.94 -5.89
C SER A 41 -6.98 11.47 -6.67
N ILE A 42 -6.89 10.18 -6.99
CA ILE A 42 -5.81 9.62 -7.81
C ILE A 42 -5.98 10.08 -9.26
N GLN A 43 -7.19 10.01 -9.81
CA GLN A 43 -7.46 10.50 -11.16
C GLN A 43 -7.08 11.97 -11.31
N GLN A 44 -7.48 12.82 -10.35
CA GLN A 44 -7.13 14.23 -10.34
C GLN A 44 -5.61 14.45 -10.26
N LEU A 45 -4.92 13.74 -9.37
CA LEU A 45 -3.47 13.84 -9.23
C LEU A 45 -2.73 13.52 -10.54
N TYR A 46 -3.15 12.48 -11.25
CA TYR A 46 -2.55 12.14 -12.55
C TYR A 46 -2.93 13.17 -13.62
N GLN A 47 -4.20 13.55 -13.72
CA GLN A 47 -4.67 14.50 -14.73
C GLN A 47 -4.03 15.88 -14.60
N GLU A 48 -3.85 16.39 -13.38
CA GLU A 48 -3.39 17.76 -13.13
C GLU A 48 -1.88 17.88 -12.92
N PHE A 49 -1.21 16.80 -12.50
CA PHE A 49 0.19 16.87 -12.08
C PHE A 49 1.08 15.77 -12.66
N LEU A 50 0.80 14.50 -12.40
CA LEU A 50 1.73 13.41 -12.76
C LEU A 50 1.70 13.00 -14.25
N GLY A 51 0.65 13.37 -14.99
CA GLY A 51 0.41 12.94 -16.36
C GLY A 51 -0.09 11.49 -16.40
N GLU A 52 0.61 10.63 -17.13
CA GLU A 52 0.26 9.21 -17.27
C GLU A 52 1.11 8.31 -16.35
N PRO A 53 0.61 7.13 -15.94
CA PRO A 53 1.43 6.13 -15.27
C PRO A 53 2.69 5.78 -16.08
N GLY A 54 3.85 5.85 -15.44
CA GLY A 54 5.14 5.63 -16.11
C GLY A 54 5.64 6.79 -16.98
N SER A 55 4.99 7.96 -16.92
CA SER A 55 5.54 9.20 -17.48
C SER A 55 6.90 9.53 -16.84
N HIS A 56 7.67 10.41 -17.49
CA HIS A 56 8.96 10.86 -16.96
C HIS A 56 8.86 11.37 -15.53
N LEU A 57 7.89 12.26 -15.25
CA LEU A 57 7.65 12.80 -13.91
C LEU A 57 7.20 11.73 -12.91
N SER A 58 6.30 10.82 -13.31
CA SER A 58 5.90 9.69 -12.46
C SER A 58 7.08 8.79 -12.11
N HIS A 59 7.97 8.55 -13.07
CA HIS A 59 9.17 7.74 -12.86
C HIS A 59 10.16 8.43 -11.92
N GLU A 60 10.38 9.73 -12.10
CA GLU A 60 11.27 10.52 -11.23
C GLU A 60 10.80 10.51 -9.76
N LEU A 61 9.49 10.64 -9.53
CA LEU A 61 8.94 10.78 -8.18
C LEU A 61 8.55 9.47 -7.50
N LEU A 62 8.07 8.48 -8.26
CA LEU A 62 7.41 7.29 -7.70
C LEU A 62 8.19 5.99 -7.93
N HIS A 63 9.22 6.00 -8.77
CA HIS A 63 10.04 4.82 -9.05
C HIS A 63 11.40 4.95 -8.36
N VAL A 64 12.01 3.81 -8.06
CA VAL A 64 13.33 3.74 -7.44
C VAL A 64 14.22 2.75 -8.20
N HIS A 65 15.49 3.07 -8.32
CA HIS A 65 16.51 2.16 -8.79
C HIS A 65 17.24 1.55 -7.60
N VAL A 66 17.29 0.23 -7.56
CA VAL A 66 18.08 -0.51 -6.57
C VAL A 66 19.40 -0.90 -7.21
N THR A 67 20.51 -0.62 -6.52
CA THR A 67 21.84 -1.12 -6.89
C THR A 67 22.06 -2.52 -6.31
N GLU A 68 22.98 -3.29 -6.90
CA GLU A 68 23.21 -4.71 -6.55
C GLU A 68 23.56 -4.95 -5.06
N GLU A 69 24.11 -3.95 -4.38
CA GLU A 69 24.50 -4.04 -2.96
C GLU A 69 23.30 -4.14 -2.00
N ALA A 70 22.10 -3.72 -2.43
CA ALA A 70 20.89 -3.75 -1.60
C ALA A 70 20.26 -5.15 -1.47
N HIS A 71 20.76 -6.16 -2.16
CA HIS A 71 20.21 -7.54 -2.15
C HIS A 71 20.75 -8.44 -1.02
N LEU A 72 21.71 -7.98 -0.21
CA LEU A 72 22.43 -8.82 0.76
C LEU A 72 22.20 -8.45 2.24
N ALA A 73 21.12 -7.76 2.57
CA ALA A 73 20.74 -7.47 3.95
C ALA A 73 19.54 -8.31 4.42
#